data_AF-A0A968IQM4-F1
#
_entry.id   AF-A0A968IQM4-F1
#
_cell.length_a   1.000
_cell.length_b   1.000
_cell.length_c   1.000
_cell.angle_alpha   90.00
_cell.angle_beta   90.00
_cell.angle_gamma   90.00
#
_symmetry.space_group_name_H-M   'P 1'
#
loop_
_entity.id
_entity.type
_entity.pdbx_description
1 polymer ?
#
loop_
_entity_poly.entity_id
_entity_poly.type
_entity_poly.pdbx_seq_one_letter_code
_entity_poly.pdbx_strand_id
1 'polypeptide(L)' 'MNLYPVSQKVDQVDEYHGVKIADPYRWLEDQNSAETRAWIDEQTAYARRIVAETPQR' A
#
# COMPACT_ATOMS: atom_id res chain seq x y z
N MET A 1 8.46 -9.39 -13.95
CA MET A 1 7.14 -8.76 -14.08
C MET A 1 6.65 -8.53 -12.65
N ASN A 2 6.41 -7.28 -12.21
CA ASN A 2 6.00 -7.01 -10.83
C ASN A 2 4.67 -7.72 -10.53
N LEU A 3 4.72 -8.67 -9.59
CA LEU A 3 3.57 -9.48 -9.18
C LEU A 3 2.64 -8.73 -8.21
N TYR A 4 2.98 -7.52 -7.76
CA TYR A 4 2.21 -6.76 -6.77
C TYR A 4 1.84 -5.38 -7.30
N PRO A 5 0.68 -4.82 -6.90
CA PRO A 5 0.35 -3.43 -7.18
C PRO A 5 1.41 -2.48 -6.61
N VAL A 6 1.62 -1.37 -7.32
CA VAL A 6 2.69 -0.43 -6.97
C VAL A 6 2.26 0.40 -5.76
N SER A 7 3.10 0.42 -4.72
CA SER A 7 2.98 1.37 -3.61
C SER A 7 3.99 2.49 -3.80
N GLN A 8 3.51 3.71 -4.02
CA GLN A 8 4.40 4.87 -4.07
C GLN A 8 5.08 5.10 -2.72
N LYS A 9 6.32 5.57 -2.79
CA LYS A 9 7.08 6.00 -1.61
C LYS A 9 7.13 7.52 -1.61
N VAL A 10 6.92 8.10 -0.44
CA VAL A 10 7.09 9.54 -0.18
C VAL A 10 8.24 9.76 0.80
N ASP A 11 8.74 10.99 0.89
CA ASP A 11 9.89 11.33 1.73
C ASP A 11 9.49 11.73 3.17
N GLN A 12 8.34 11.22 3.67
CA GLN A 12 7.94 11.48 5.06
C GLN A 12 8.97 10.88 6.02
N VAL A 13 9.45 11.72 6.95
CA VAL A 13 10.39 11.35 8.00
C VAL A 13 9.96 12.02 9.29
N ASP A 14 9.79 11.24 10.35
CA ASP A 14 9.54 11.73 11.70
C ASP A 14 10.83 11.66 12.53
N GLU A 15 10.92 12.47 13.59
CA GLU A 15 12.05 12.46 14.52
C GLU A 15 11.59 12.13 15.94
N TYR A 16 12.17 11.09 16.52
CA TYR A 16 11.89 10.64 17.88
C TYR A 16 13.19 10.60 18.69
N HIS A 17 13.29 11.40 19.75
CA HIS A 17 14.46 11.47 20.61
C HIS A 17 15.79 11.71 19.85
N GLY A 18 15.76 12.56 18.82
CA GLY A 18 16.92 12.83 17.96
C GLY A 18 17.18 11.79 16.88
N VAL A 19 16.35 10.74 16.78
CA VAL A 19 16.47 9.67 15.77
C VAL A 19 15.46 9.91 14.66
N LYS A 20 15.95 10.02 13.41
CA LYS A 20 15.11 10.14 12.22
C LYS A 20 14.60 8.77 11.77
N ILE A 21 13.28 8.66 11.56
CA ILE A 21 12.59 7.44 11.14
C ILE A 21 11.78 7.75 9.88
N ALA A 22 12.15 7.12 8.76
CA ALA A 22 11.43 7.27 7.50
C ALA A 22 10.13 6.46 7.52
N ASP A 23 9.04 7.09 7.10
CA ASP A 23 7.73 6.47 6.92
C ASP A 23 7.23 6.66 5.49
N PRO A 24 7.80 5.91 4.53
CA PRO A 24 7.56 6.16 3.11
C PRO A 24 6.11 5.88 2.66
N TYR A 25 5.28 5.32 3.54
CA TYR A 25 3.89 4.97 3.25
C TYR A 25 2.88 5.72 4.13
N ARG A 26 3.30 6.82 4.78
CA ARG A 26 2.43 7.69 5.60
C ARG A 26 1.11 8.07 4.90
N TRP A 27 1.15 8.23 3.58
CA TRP A 27 -0.05 8.57 2.79
C TRP A 27 -1.17 7.52 2.91
N LEU A 28 -0.85 6.25 3.17
CA LEU A 28 -1.83 5.18 3.41
C LEU A 28 -2.59 5.33 4.73
N GLU A 29 -2.13 6.17 5.65
CA GLU A 29 -2.84 6.42 6.92
C GLU A 29 -4.16 7.19 6.70
N ASP A 30 -4.24 8.03 5.66
CA ASP A 30 -5.51 8.68 5.28
C ASP A 30 -6.34 7.74 4.40
N GLN A 31 -7.19 6.96 5.05
CA GLN A 31 -8.10 6.01 4.39
C GLN A 31 -9.19 6.66 3.53
N ASN A 32 -9.44 7.96 3.70
CA ASN A 32 -10.45 8.69 2.93
C ASN A 32 -9.85 9.40 1.71
N SER A 33 -8.53 9.50 1.61
CA SER A 33 -7.87 10.10 0.46
C SER A 33 -8.14 9.31 -0.83
N ALA A 34 -8.23 10.02 -1.95
CA ALA A 34 -8.43 9.39 -3.26
C ALA A 34 -7.30 8.41 -3.61
N GLU A 35 -6.06 8.72 -3.24
CA GLU A 35 -4.90 7.85 -3.47
C GLU A 35 -5.00 6.54 -2.69
N THR A 36 -5.28 6.59 -1.39
CA THR A 36 -5.38 5.38 -0.57
C THR A 36 -6.53 4.50 -1.03
N ARG A 37 -7.67 5.11 -1.40
CA ARG A 37 -8.82 4.38 -1.96
C ARG A 37 -8.45 3.67 -3.27
N ALA A 38 -7.76 4.34 -4.19
CA ALA A 38 -7.31 3.74 -5.45
C ALA A 38 -6.35 2.58 -5.21
N TRP A 39 -5.40 2.74 -4.29
CA TRP A 39 -4.45 1.67 -3.94
C TRP A 39 -5.14 0.46 -3.31
N ILE A 40 -6.12 0.67 -2.43
CA ILE A 40 -6.93 -0.42 -1.85
C ILE A 40 -7.66 -1.20 -2.95
N ASP A 41 -8.22 -0.51 -3.94
CA ASP A 41 -8.92 -1.16 -5.05
C ASP A 41 -7.97 -2.03 -5.89
N GLU A 42 -6.75 -1.54 -6.16
CA GLU A 42 -5.73 -2.31 -6.88
C GLU A 42 -5.28 -3.55 -6.10
N GLN A 43 -5.02 -3.42 -4.80
CA GLN A 43 -4.66 -4.55 -3.92
C GLN A 43 -5.79 -5.57 -3.83
N THR A 44 -7.03 -5.10 -3.72
CA THR A 44 -8.21 -5.95 -3.67
C THR A 44 -8.39 -6.71 -4.99
N ALA A 45 -8.23 -6.03 -6.13
CA ALA A 45 -8.30 -6.65 -7.45
C ALA A 45 -7.22 -7.71 -7.63
N TYR A 46 -5.98 -7.42 -7.21
CA TYR A 46 -4.89 -8.39 -7.22
C TYR A 46 -5.21 -9.62 -6.37
N ALA A 47 -5.58 -9.43 -5.11
CA ALA A 47 -5.92 -10.53 -4.20
C ALA A 47 -7.06 -11.40 -4.73
N ARG A 48 -8.10 -10.79 -5.31
CA ARG A 48 -9.23 -11.52 -5.92
C ARG A 48 -8.78 -12.41 -7.08
N ARG A 49 -7.86 -11.96 -7.93
CA ARG A 49 -7.32 -12.79 -9.02
C ARG A 49 -6.61 -14.02 -8.48
N ILE A 50 -5.71 -13.84 -7.52
CA ILE A 50 -4.96 -14.94 -6.90
C ILE A 50 -5.91 -15.96 -6.24
N VAL A 51 -6.92 -15.48 -5.50
CA VAL A 51 -7.90 -16.36 -4.86
C VAL A 51 -8.76 -17.10 -5.89
N ALA A 52 -9.19 -16.44 -6.97
CA ALA A 52 -9.98 -17.07 -8.03
C ALA A 52 -9.21 -18.11 -8.83
N GLU A 53 -7.88 -17.95 -8.95
CA GLU A 53 -7.00 -18.93 -9.59
C GLU A 53 -6.72 -20.16 -8.70
N THR A 54 -7.16 -20.16 -7.44
CA THR A 54 -6.90 -21.26 -6.50
C THR A 54 -8.00 -22.33 -6.60
N PRO A 55 -7.70 -23.57 -7.06
CA PRO A 55 -8.72 -24.59 -7.39
C PRO A 55 -9.56 -25.13 -6.22
N GLN A 56 -9.15 -24.88 -4.97
CA GLN A 56 -9.89 -25.32 -3.77
C GLN A 56 -10.94 -24.30 -3.27
N ARG A 57 -11.29 -23.28 -4.08
CA ARG A 57 -12.40 -22.35 -3.81
C ARG A 57 -13.38 -22.26 -4.98
#